data_AF-A0A176RVR4-F1
#
_entry.id   AF-A0A176RVR4-F1
#
_cell.length_a   1.000
_cell.length_b   1.000
_cell.length_c   1.000
_cell.angle_alpha   90.00
_cell.angle_beta   90.00
_cell.angle_gamma   90.00
#
_symmetry.space_group_name_H-M   'P 1'
#
loop_
_entity.id
_entity.type
_entity.pdbx_description
1 polymer ?
#
loop_
_entity_poly.entity_id
_entity_poly.type
_entity_poly.pdbx_seq_one_letter_code
_entity_poly.pdbx_strand_id
1 'polypeptide(L)'
;MDTNLMTLTTDEELDNEFIFYVLIYIGLWRVADTTSIPQINNKHIKPLNIPFPIFAEQQAIAKILSDMDTEIETLEKKRDKYKAIKQGMMQELLTGKTRLVNGN
;
A
#
# COMPACT_ATOMS: atom_id res chain seq x y z
N MET A 1 21.83 -8.10 8.78
CA MET A 1 21.06 -7.88 7.55
C MET A 1 20.38 -9.19 7.22
N ASP A 2 19.07 -9.18 6.97
CA ASP A 2 18.34 -10.35 6.47
C ASP A 2 18.82 -10.66 5.04
N THR A 3 19.16 -11.92 4.76
CA THR A 3 19.68 -12.35 3.46
C THR A 3 18.67 -12.18 2.33
N ASN A 4 17.38 -12.02 2.65
CA ASN A 4 16.30 -11.84 1.68
C ASN A 4 15.85 -10.38 1.52
N LEU A 5 16.58 -9.42 2.09
CA LEU A 5 16.29 -8.00 1.92
C LEU A 5 17.22 -7.37 0.87
N MET A 6 16.64 -6.65 -0.07
CA MET A 6 17.36 -5.79 -1.00
C MET A 6 17.02 -4.32 -0.71
N THR A 7 18.03 -3.46 -0.71
CA THR A 7 17.84 -2.00 -0.62
C THR A 7 18.22 -1.37 -1.94
N LEU A 8 17.39 -0.45 -2.42
CA LEU A 8 17.68 0.42 -3.56
C LEU A 8 17.94 1.83 -3.04
N THR A 9 18.98 2.47 -3.56
CA THR A 9 19.32 3.86 -3.28
C THR A 9 19.33 4.62 -4.61
N THR A 10 18.58 5.70 -4.67
CA THR A 10 18.54 6.58 -5.85
C THR A 10 19.56 7.71 -5.73
N ASP A 11 19.92 8.30 -6.86
CA ASP A 11 20.62 9.57 -6.92
C ASP A 11 19.64 10.75 -6.85
N GLU A 12 20.15 11.98 -6.94
CA GLU A 12 19.35 13.20 -6.81
C GLU A 12 18.38 13.43 -7.98
N GLU A 13 18.50 12.67 -9.08
CA GLU A 13 17.66 12.83 -10.28
C GLU A 13 16.44 11.90 -10.30
N LEU A 14 16.37 10.95 -9.35
CA LEU A 14 15.31 9.96 -9.26
C LEU A 14 14.62 10.03 -7.90
N ASP A 15 13.34 10.41 -7.93
CA ASP A 15 12.49 10.47 -6.74
C ASP A 15 12.21 9.07 -6.18
N ASN A 16 12.40 8.91 -4.87
CA ASN A 16 12.29 7.63 -4.16
C ASN A 16 10.86 7.08 -4.14
N GLU A 17 9.86 7.95 -4.04
CA GLU A 17 8.46 7.55 -3.96
C GLU A 17 7.93 7.22 -5.37
N PHE A 18 8.38 7.97 -6.38
CA PHE A 18 8.14 7.63 -7.77
C PHE A 18 8.68 6.24 -8.13
N ILE A 19 9.95 5.94 -7.83
CA ILE A 19 10.52 4.63 -8.14
C ILE A 19 9.80 3.50 -7.39
N PHE A 20 9.37 3.74 -6.15
CA PHE A 20 8.56 2.80 -5.39
C PHE A 20 7.29 2.42 -6.15
N TYR A 21 6.52 3.41 -6.63
CA TYR A 21 5.31 3.16 -7.41
C TYR A 21 5.60 2.50 -8.77
N VAL A 22 6.69 2.88 -9.45
CA VAL A 22 7.11 2.24 -10.71
C VAL A 22 7.43 0.75 -10.51
N LEU A 23 8.14 0.39 -9.44
CA LEU A 23 8.48 -1.01 -9.15
C LEU A 23 7.25 -1.85 -8.81
N ILE A 24 6.28 -1.27 -8.09
CA ILE A 24 4.99 -1.90 -7.86
C ILE A 24 4.25 -2.12 -9.17
N TYR A 25 4.19 -1.09 -10.03
CA TYR A 25 3.50 -1.16 -11.31
C TYR A 25 4.11 -2.21 -12.26
N ILE A 26 5.45 -2.28 -12.33
CA ILE A 26 6.17 -3.31 -13.09
C ILE A 26 5.82 -4.70 -12.56
N GLY A 27 5.65 -4.81 -11.24
CA GLY A 27 5.37 -6.06 -10.56
C GLY A 27 6.62 -6.93 -10.54
N LEU A 28 7.53 -6.65 -9.62
CA LEU A 28 8.82 -7.36 -9.52
C LEU A 28 8.70 -8.90 -9.41
N TRP A 29 7.56 -9.42 -8.95
CA TRP A 29 7.26 -10.86 -9.00
C TRP A 29 7.38 -11.46 -10.42
N ARG A 30 7.26 -10.65 -11.48
CA ARG A 30 7.19 -11.13 -12.88
C ARG A 30 8.57 -11.49 -13.41
N VAL A 31 9.60 -10.92 -12.79
CA VAL A 31 11.01 -11.08 -13.16
C VAL A 31 11.78 -11.88 -12.12
N ALA A 32 11.11 -12.36 -11.07
CA ALA A 32 11.73 -13.22 -10.07
C ALA A 32 12.06 -14.59 -10.67
N ASP A 33 13.19 -15.18 -10.26
CA ASP A 33 13.49 -16.57 -10.63
C ASP A 33 12.45 -17.49 -9.98
N THR A 34 11.66 -18.22 -10.77
CA THR A 34 10.58 -19.10 -10.25
C THR A 34 11.11 -20.49 -9.86
N THR A 35 12.19 -20.56 -9.09
CA THR A 35 12.62 -21.82 -8.46
C THR A 35 11.75 -22.09 -7.21
N SER A 36 12.12 -23.10 -6.40
CA SER A 36 11.40 -23.42 -5.16
C SER A 36 11.27 -22.24 -4.20
N ILE A 37 12.15 -21.24 -4.30
CA ILE A 37 12.08 -19.98 -3.55
C ILE A 37 12.22 -18.84 -4.56
N PRO A 38 11.13 -18.10 -4.86
CA PRO A 38 11.20 -16.92 -5.70
C PRO A 38 12.18 -15.91 -5.14
N GLN A 39 13.13 -15.46 -5.97
CA GLN A 39 14.19 -14.53 -5.55
C GLN A 39 14.39 -13.42 -6.57
N ILE A 40 14.71 -12.23 -6.04
CA ILE A 40 15.07 -11.06 -6.82
C ILE A 40 16.48 -10.64 -6.42
N ASN A 41 17.30 -10.38 -7.44
CA ASN A 41 18.72 -10.10 -7.34
C ASN A 41 19.07 -8.98 -8.31
N ASN A 42 20.28 -8.42 -8.19
CA ASN A 42 20.78 -7.35 -9.06
C ASN A 42 20.66 -7.67 -10.57
N LYS A 43 20.77 -8.94 -10.97
CA LYS A 43 20.63 -9.36 -12.37
C LYS A 43 19.23 -9.11 -12.96
N HIS A 44 18.21 -9.06 -12.09
CA HIS A 44 16.81 -8.84 -12.47
C HIS A 44 16.45 -7.36 -12.46
N ILE A 45 17.05 -6.58 -11.55
CA ILE A 45 16.78 -5.14 -11.41
C ILE A 45 17.52 -4.30 -12.44
N LYS A 46 18.82 -4.55 -12.65
CA LYS A 46 19.65 -3.77 -13.59
C LYS A 46 19.11 -3.65 -15.02
N PRO A 47 18.50 -4.69 -15.62
CA PRO A 47 17.97 -4.60 -16.98
C PRO A 47 16.55 -4.02 -17.06
N LEU A 48 15.92 -3.63 -15.94
CA LEU A 48 14.58 -3.05 -15.98
C LEU A 48 14.61 -1.69 -16.67
N ASN A 49 13.90 -1.58 -17.79
CA ASN A 49 13.62 -0.30 -18.41
C ASN A 49 12.47 0.36 -17.67
N ILE A 50 12.75 1.48 -17.02
CA ILE A 50 11.78 2.27 -16.29
C ILE A 50 11.52 3.61 -17.00
N PRO A 51 10.31 4.18 -16.88
CA PRO A 51 10.08 5.56 -17.27
C PRO A 51 11.01 6.49 -16.47
N PHE A 52 11.60 7.48 -17.16
CA PHE A 52 12.48 8.47 -16.54
C PHE A 52 12.06 9.89 -16.96
N PRO A 53 10.89 10.37 -16.51
CA PRO A 53 10.45 11.73 -16.78
C PRO A 53 11.27 12.74 -15.97
N ILE A 54 11.09 14.03 -16.24
CA ILE A 54 11.76 15.09 -15.47
C ILE A 54 11.38 15.02 -13.99
N PHE A 55 12.29 15.40 -13.10
CA PHE A 55 12.11 15.25 -11.65
C PHE A 55 10.78 15.84 -11.11
N ALA A 56 10.38 17.02 -11.60
CA ALA A 56 9.10 17.63 -11.21
C ALA A 56 7.87 16.79 -11.58
N GLU A 57 7.92 16.07 -12.71
CA GLU A 57 6.86 15.17 -13.14
C GLU A 57 6.85 13.89 -12.29
N GLN A 58 8.03 13.35 -11.95
CA GLN A 58 8.15 12.22 -11.02
C GLN A 58 7.47 12.54 -9.68
N GLN A 59 7.76 13.72 -9.11
CA GLN A 59 7.16 14.18 -7.85
C GLN A 59 5.64 14.37 -7.97
N ALA A 60 5.16 14.93 -9.09
CA ALA A 60 3.72 15.11 -9.30
C ALA A 60 2.99 13.76 -9.38
N ILE A 61 3.56 12.78 -10.07
CA ILE A 61 3.01 11.42 -10.16
C ILE A 61 3.02 10.75 -8.78
N ALA A 62 4.18 10.76 -8.10
CA ALA A 62 4.33 10.18 -6.77
C ALA A 62 3.31 10.76 -5.78
N LYS A 63 3.16 12.09 -5.78
CA LYS A 63 2.21 12.79 -4.92
C LYS A 63 0.76 12.34 -5.15
N ILE A 64 0.33 12.24 -6.41
CA ILE A 64 -1.04 11.82 -6.72
C ILE A 64 -1.30 10.41 -6.18
N LEU A 65 -0.35 9.50 -6.38
CA LEU A 65 -0.48 8.12 -5.93
C LEU A 65 -0.47 8.00 -4.40
N SER A 66 0.39 8.77 -3.71
CA SER A 66 0.46 8.74 -2.25
C SER A 66 -0.71 9.45 -1.56
N ASP A 67 -1.27 10.49 -2.18
CA ASP A 67 -2.54 11.08 -1.75
C ASP A 67 -3.67 10.03 -1.83
N MET A 68 -3.72 9.23 -2.90
CA MET A 68 -4.71 8.16 -3.06
C MET A 68 -4.53 7.05 -2.01
N ASP A 69 -3.30 6.60 -1.75
CA ASP A 69 -3.02 5.60 -0.70
C ASP A 69 -3.44 6.12 0.68
N THR A 70 -3.17 7.39 0.97
CA THR A 70 -3.58 8.05 2.22
C THR A 70 -5.11 8.09 2.37
N GLU A 71 -5.82 8.37 1.27
CA GLU A 71 -7.28 8.36 1.25
C GLU A 71 -7.84 6.96 1.50
N ILE A 72 -7.28 5.94 0.83
CA ILE A 72 -7.66 4.53 1.03
C ILE A 72 -7.46 4.15 2.49
N GLU A 73 -6.28 4.39 3.07
CA GLU A 73 -5.98 4.06 4.47
C GLU A 73 -6.97 4.75 5.44
N THR A 74 -7.31 6.00 5.16
CA THR A 74 -8.30 6.76 5.94
C THR A 74 -9.69 6.12 5.86
N LEU A 75 -10.12 5.70 4.67
CA LEU A 75 -11.40 5.04 4.47
C LEU A 75 -11.46 3.66 5.14
N GLU A 76 -10.37 2.90 5.11
CA GLU A 76 -10.27 1.61 5.78
C GLU A 76 -10.36 1.75 7.31
N LYS A 77 -9.65 2.73 7.89
CA LYS A 77 -9.76 3.07 9.31
C LYS A 77 -11.20 3.43 9.71
N LYS A 78 -11.90 4.22 8.87
CA LYS A 78 -13.32 4.55 9.10
C LYS A 78 -14.21 3.30 9.01
N ARG A 79 -14.03 2.47 7.99
CA ARG A 79 -14.76 1.20 7.80
C ARG A 79 -14.63 0.33 9.04
N ASP A 80 -13.42 0.16 9.55
CA ASP A 80 -13.16 -0.75 10.67
C ASP A 80 -13.70 -0.19 12.00
N LYS A 81 -13.64 1.13 12.19
CA LYS A 81 -14.37 1.81 13.28
C LYS A 81 -15.88 1.54 13.22
N TYR A 82 -16.51 1.68 12.04
CA TYR A 82 -17.94 1.41 11.90
C TYR A 82 -18.31 -0.06 12.13
N LYS A 83 -17.47 -1.01 11.70
CA LYS A 83 -17.65 -2.43 12.02
C LYS A 83 -17.63 -2.68 13.53
N ALA A 84 -16.67 -2.08 14.25
CA ALA A 84 -16.58 -2.21 15.71
C ALA A 84 -17.81 -1.60 16.42
N ILE A 85 -18.27 -0.42 15.99
CA ILE A 85 -19.50 0.19 16.53
C ILE A 85 -20.71 -0.71 16.29
N LYS A 86 -20.88 -1.22 15.07
CA LYS A 86 -21.99 -2.14 14.74
C LYS A 86 -21.96 -3.38 15.64
N GLN A 87 -20.79 -3.98 15.83
CA GLN A 87 -20.63 -5.15 16.69
C GLN A 87 -20.96 -4.84 18.15
N GLY A 88 -20.48 -3.71 18.68
CA GLY A 88 -20.78 -3.26 20.04
C GLY A 88 -22.28 -2.98 20.24
N MET A 89 -22.91 -2.27 19.31
CA MET A 89 -24.36 -2.00 19.34
C MET A 89 -25.17 -3.29 19.30
N MET A 90 -24.78 -4.26 18.47
CA MET A 90 -25.45 -5.54 18.40
C MET A 90 -25.34 -6.30 19.72
N GLN A 91 -24.19 -6.25 20.40
CA GLN A 91 -24.02 -6.81 21.74
C GLN A 91 -24.96 -6.13 22.75
N GLU A 92 -25.00 -4.81 22.77
CA GLU A 92 -25.84 -4.05 23.72
C GLU A 92 -27.34 -4.31 23.52
N LEU A 93 -27.80 -4.42 22.27
CA LEU A 93 -29.21 -4.64 21.93
C LEU A 93 -29.63 -6.11 22.08
N LEU A 94 -28.86 -7.06 21.55
CA LEU A 94 -29.23 -8.49 21.56
C LEU A 94 -29.05 -9.15 22.93
N THR A 95 -28.20 -8.61 23.80
CA THR A 95 -28.08 -9.08 25.19
C THR A 95 -29.02 -8.36 26.15
N GLY A 96 -29.85 -7.42 25.64
CA GLY A 96 -30.84 -6.70 26.42
C GLY A 96 -30.26 -5.74 27.46
N LYS A 97 -28.96 -5.41 27.37
CA LYS A 97 -28.31 -4.39 28.21
C LYS A 97 -28.88 -3.00 27.95
N THR A 98 -29.22 -2.71 26.70
CA THR A 98 -29.94 -1.50 26.30
C THR A 98 -31.28 -1.89 25.69
N ARG A 99 -32.38 -1.35 26.21
CA ARG A 99 -33.74 -1.56 25.66
C ARG A 99 -34.16 -0.33 24.87
N LEU A 100 -34.68 -0.55 23.67
CA LEU A 100 -35.25 0.50 22.85
C LEU A 100 -36.56 0.97 23.49
N VAL A 101 -36.71 2.29 23.68
CA VAL A 101 -38.00 2.87 24.05
C VAL A 101 -38.90 2.85 22.82
N ASN A 102 -40.13 2.34 22.95
CA ASN A 102 -41.10 2.36 21.88
C ASN A 102 -41.37 3.82 21.49
N GLY A 103 -41.08 4.18 20.25
CA GLY A 103 -41.47 5.49 19.71
C GLY A 103 -42.98 5.54 19.55
N ASN A 104 -43.62 6.47 20.27
CA ASN A 104 -44.99 6.91 20.02
C ASN A 104 -45.06 7.76 18.75
#